data_AF-A0A8C5GAF8-F1
#
_entry.id   AF-A0A8C5GAF8-F1
#
_cell.length_a   1.000
_cell.length_b   1.000
_cell.length_c   1.000
_cell.angle_alpha   90.00
_cell.angle_beta   90.00
_cell.angle_gamma   90.00
#
_symmetry.space_group_name_H-M   'P 1'
#
loop_
_entity.id
_entity.type
_entity.pdbx_description
1 polymer ?
#
loop_
_entity_poly.entity_id
_entity_poly.type
_entity_poly.pdbx_seq_one_letter_code
_entity_poly.pdbx_strand_id
1 'polypeptide(L)'
;MATVSDPTASDELLSADEVMMPFSDVTKYIILSVSVSLLLLALGILTTQIIRYCTRVRYNQQNSSNCNQLYSEEKSGPVGSYAESPKSKEDFSHCGASGRSRCLSQDSNTSSGSSQVDREVHGSLRYSLYYDQQQSSLVVTVLQVEGLLANRQTQSPKPFVRLRLMRVVSEEEGFRDGEGDGMLWTVLHEWQTRTVKGSCNPLFGEQFSCILMEKDKLHHLNLRMEVGDFDKFSRHIVLGEVRVPLGQLNISYPLELEEDLQLPQKDLVGEVLLSLKCLPTSQRLEVGLLKVRTVLAQVCPNAALYAKINVQCNQSKLRYQKTSAVSRSTLTVFNEVLVFSLPEFPVERCKILVLVYETRTGGKSAKRLIGQLSVGKEKSFEDKHWTSMMLSVRQPVAKWHGLLL
;
A
#
# COMPACT_ATOMS: atom_id res chain seq x y z
N MET A 1 -1.39 -22.15 -83.69
CA MET A 1 -0.42 -21.81 -84.77
C MET A 1 -0.29 -20.29 -84.75
N ALA A 2 0.86 -19.66 -84.58
CA ALA A 2 2.25 -20.11 -84.60
C ALA A 2 3.08 -19.30 -83.58
N THR A 3 4.19 -19.89 -83.19
CA THR A 3 5.23 -19.47 -82.22
C THR A 3 5.97 -18.20 -82.64
N VAL A 4 6.28 -17.31 -81.67
CA VAL A 4 7.41 -16.38 -81.75
C VAL A 4 8.06 -16.26 -80.37
N SER A 5 9.38 -16.36 -80.36
CA SER A 5 10.32 -16.51 -79.26
C SER A 5 11.06 -15.21 -78.93
N ASP A 6 11.33 -15.02 -77.62
CA ASP A 6 12.39 -14.27 -76.90
C ASP A 6 12.82 -12.84 -77.32
N PRO A 7 13.10 -11.96 -76.34
CA PRO A 7 14.50 -11.84 -75.90
C PRO A 7 14.75 -11.62 -74.40
N THR A 8 15.93 -12.07 -74.00
CA THR A 8 16.67 -11.83 -72.75
C THR A 8 16.88 -10.34 -72.44
N ALA A 9 16.56 -9.92 -71.21
CA ALA A 9 16.97 -8.64 -70.64
C ALA A 9 17.85 -8.88 -69.41
N SER A 10 19.10 -8.42 -69.49
CA SER A 10 20.11 -8.47 -68.43
C SER A 10 20.22 -7.12 -67.72
N ASP A 11 20.05 -7.16 -66.40
CA ASP A 11 20.51 -6.27 -65.32
C ASP A 11 20.90 -4.81 -65.64
N GLU A 12 20.05 -3.87 -65.22
CA GLU A 12 20.44 -2.50 -64.89
C GLU A 12 20.85 -2.42 -63.41
N LEU A 13 22.16 -2.37 -63.16
CA LEU A 13 22.77 -2.06 -61.87
C LEU A 13 23.04 -0.54 -61.83
N LEU A 14 22.18 0.20 -61.11
CA LEU A 14 22.39 1.63 -60.81
C LEU A 14 23.56 1.79 -59.83
N SER A 15 24.75 2.05 -60.35
CA SER A 15 25.88 2.55 -59.55
C SER A 15 25.66 4.03 -59.24
N ALA A 16 25.47 4.34 -57.96
CA ALA A 16 25.47 5.71 -57.45
C ALA A 16 26.90 6.28 -57.53
N ASP A 17 27.16 6.99 -58.62
CA ASP A 17 28.40 7.73 -58.82
C ASP A 17 28.41 8.98 -57.92
N GLU A 18 29.28 8.91 -56.92
CA GLU A 18 30.03 9.99 -56.27
C GLU A 18 29.47 11.42 -56.36
N VAL A 19 28.75 11.84 -55.30
CA VAL A 19 28.48 13.27 -55.03
C VAL A 19 29.79 13.95 -54.60
N MET A 20 30.59 14.37 -55.57
CA MET A 20 31.80 15.16 -55.37
C MET A 20 31.45 16.56 -54.87
N MET A 21 31.47 16.77 -53.56
CA MET A 21 31.35 18.11 -52.98
C MET A 21 32.62 18.94 -53.30
N PRO A 22 32.49 20.20 -53.81
CA PRO A 22 33.61 21.00 -54.30
C PRO A 22 34.35 21.72 -53.16
N PHE A 23 34.81 20.96 -52.17
CA PHE A 23 35.54 21.49 -51.03
C PHE A 23 36.99 20.98 -51.06
N SER A 24 37.94 21.89 -50.79
CA SER A 24 39.34 21.54 -50.56
C SER A 24 39.44 20.44 -49.51
N ASP A 25 40.38 19.51 -49.65
CA ASP A 25 40.54 18.38 -48.71
C ASP A 25 40.71 18.86 -47.26
N VAL A 26 41.30 20.04 -47.06
CA VAL A 26 41.39 20.70 -45.75
C VAL A 26 40.01 20.94 -45.13
N THR A 27 39.04 21.42 -45.91
CA THR A 27 37.68 21.67 -45.44
C THR A 27 36.96 20.38 -45.08
N LYS A 28 37.19 19.28 -45.83
CA LYS A 28 36.63 17.96 -45.50
C LYS A 28 37.13 17.45 -44.16
N TYR A 29 38.43 17.58 -43.87
CA TYR A 29 39.00 17.20 -42.58
C TYR A 29 38.49 18.07 -41.42
N ILE A 30 38.26 19.36 -41.65
CA ILE A 30 37.66 20.25 -40.62
C ILE A 30 36.23 19.82 -40.30
N ILE A 31 35.40 19.55 -41.30
CA ILE A 31 34.00 19.10 -41.11
C ILE A 31 33.97 17.75 -40.38
N LEU A 32 34.86 16.82 -40.75
CA LEU A 32 34.98 15.52 -40.09
C LEU A 32 35.38 15.68 -38.61
N SER A 33 36.36 16.54 -38.32
CA SER A 33 36.82 16.82 -36.95
C SER A 33 35.72 17.41 -36.06
N VAL A 34 34.94 18.36 -36.59
CA VAL A 34 33.78 18.93 -35.89
C VAL A 34 32.71 17.87 -35.63
N SER A 35 32.43 17.02 -36.63
CA SER A 35 31.43 15.94 -36.50
C SER A 35 31.83 14.91 -35.44
N VAL A 36 33.10 14.51 -35.40
CA VAL A 36 33.63 13.61 -34.37
C VAL A 36 33.56 14.26 -32.99
N SER A 37 33.89 15.55 -32.89
CA SER A 37 33.82 16.29 -31.62
C SER A 37 32.40 16.39 -31.07
N LEU A 38 31.41 16.64 -31.95
CA LEU A 38 29.98 16.65 -31.58
C LEU A 38 29.49 15.27 -31.15
N LEU A 39 29.94 14.20 -31.83
CA LEU A 39 29.61 12.83 -31.46
C LEU A 39 30.16 12.47 -30.08
N LEU A 40 31.41 12.86 -29.76
CA LEU A 40 32.00 12.64 -28.45
C LEU A 40 31.27 13.41 -27.35
N LEU A 41 30.86 14.65 -27.61
CA LEU A 41 30.01 15.42 -26.69
C LEU A 41 28.66 14.73 -26.44
N ALA A 42 27.99 14.25 -27.50
CA ALA A 42 26.73 13.53 -27.39
C ALA A 42 26.86 12.24 -26.57
N LEU A 43 27.94 11.47 -26.77
CA LEU A 43 28.24 10.27 -25.98
C LEU A 43 28.56 10.62 -24.52
N GLY A 44 29.23 11.74 -24.25
CA GLY A 44 29.45 12.25 -22.89
C GLY A 44 28.14 12.58 -22.17
N ILE A 45 27.18 13.18 -22.88
CA ILE A 45 25.84 13.49 -22.34
C ILE A 45 25.05 12.20 -22.10
N LEU A 46 25.06 11.25 -23.04
CA LEU A 46 24.37 9.96 -22.88
C LEU A 46 24.94 9.14 -21.73
N THR A 47 26.26 9.07 -21.60
CA THR A 47 26.91 8.37 -20.48
C THR A 47 26.59 9.01 -19.14
N THR A 48 26.55 10.35 -19.05
CA THR A 48 26.14 11.03 -17.81
C THR A 48 24.65 10.82 -17.50
N GLN A 49 23.77 10.77 -18.50
CA GLN A 49 22.36 10.42 -18.31
C GLN A 49 22.19 8.97 -17.84
N ILE A 50 22.93 8.02 -18.42
CA ILE A 50 22.92 6.61 -17.99
C ILE A 50 23.46 6.47 -16.57
N ILE A 51 24.54 7.17 -16.22
CA ILE A 51 25.07 7.15 -14.85
C ILE A 51 24.03 7.72 -13.87
N ARG A 52 23.40 8.86 -14.18
CA ARG A 52 22.31 9.44 -13.37
C ARG A 52 21.12 8.49 -13.24
N TYR A 53 20.78 7.77 -14.30
CA TYR A 53 19.72 6.76 -14.28
C TYR A 53 20.12 5.55 -13.39
N CYS A 54 21.32 5.03 -13.54
CA CYS A 54 21.82 3.91 -12.74
C CYS A 54 21.98 4.28 -11.25
N THR A 55 22.43 5.49 -10.93
CA THR A 55 22.49 5.97 -9.55
C THR A 55 21.08 6.17 -8.97
N ARG A 56 20.11 6.67 -9.77
CA ARG A 56 18.68 6.77 -9.40
C ARG A 56 18.06 5.41 -9.08
N VAL A 57 18.36 4.38 -9.87
CA VAL A 57 17.88 3.01 -9.63
C VAL A 57 18.51 2.42 -8.36
N ARG A 58 19.82 2.57 -8.16
CA ARG A 58 20.51 2.06 -6.96
C ARG A 58 20.05 2.77 -5.68
N TYR A 59 19.84 4.09 -5.72
CA TYR A 59 19.36 4.86 -4.56
C TYR A 59 17.95 4.40 -4.12
N ASN A 60 17.04 4.19 -5.07
CA ASN A 60 15.71 3.64 -4.79
C ASN A 60 15.76 2.23 -4.18
N GLN A 61 16.74 1.41 -4.58
CA GLN A 61 16.91 0.05 -4.06
C GLN A 61 17.47 0.06 -2.63
N GLN A 62 18.31 1.02 -2.27
CA GLN A 62 18.93 1.15 -0.95
C GLN A 62 17.97 1.71 0.10
N ASN A 63 17.12 2.69 -0.25
CA ASN A 63 16.03 3.15 0.63
C ASN A 63 14.98 2.05 0.87
N SER A 64 14.72 1.19 -0.12
CA SER A 64 13.86 0.00 0.08
C SER A 64 14.51 -1.05 0.99
N SER A 65 15.83 -1.03 1.16
CA SER A 65 16.58 -2.05 1.92
C SER A 65 16.77 -1.68 3.39
N ASN A 66 16.90 -0.39 3.72
CA ASN A 66 17.01 0.06 5.12
C ASN A 66 15.73 -0.16 5.94
N CYS A 67 14.55 -0.16 5.31
CA CYS A 67 13.29 -0.54 5.97
C CYS A 67 13.21 -2.05 6.32
N ASN A 68 14.01 -2.91 5.69
CA ASN A 68 13.92 -4.37 5.85
C ASN A 68 14.68 -4.90 7.07
N GLN A 69 15.63 -4.15 7.62
CA GLN A 69 16.49 -4.63 8.72
C GLN A 69 15.80 -4.61 10.08
N LEU A 70 14.76 -3.80 10.28
CA LEU A 70 14.04 -3.69 11.56
C LEU A 70 13.01 -4.80 11.81
N TYR A 71 12.79 -5.72 10.86
CA TYR A 71 11.75 -6.76 10.95
C TYR A 71 12.28 -8.21 11.00
N SER A 72 13.60 -8.43 11.14
CA SER A 72 14.20 -9.76 10.91
C SER A 72 14.69 -10.55 12.14
N GLU A 73 14.46 -10.12 13.38
CA GLU A 73 14.78 -10.95 14.55
C GLU A 73 13.54 -11.35 15.36
N GLU A 74 12.98 -12.52 15.04
CA GLU A 74 12.57 -13.46 16.08
C GLU A 74 12.45 -14.88 15.47
N LYS A 75 13.30 -15.81 15.96
CA LYS A 75 13.02 -17.24 15.96
C LYS A 75 13.21 -17.76 17.38
N SER A 76 12.29 -18.62 17.76
CA SER A 76 12.10 -19.31 19.04
C SER A 76 13.20 -20.33 19.41
N GLY A 77 13.57 -20.39 20.69
CA GLY A 77 14.29 -21.48 21.38
C GLY A 77 14.66 -21.09 22.83
N PRO A 78 14.74 -22.02 23.82
CA PRO A 78 14.13 -21.84 25.14
C PRO A 78 15.06 -21.42 26.31
N VAL A 79 14.40 -20.85 27.34
CA VAL A 79 14.65 -20.81 28.80
C VAL A 79 16.10 -21.04 29.31
N GLY A 80 16.62 -20.04 30.04
CA GLY A 80 17.79 -20.18 30.91
C GLY A 80 18.11 -18.93 31.73
N SER A 81 17.65 -18.94 32.99
CA SER A 81 18.14 -18.30 34.23
C SER A 81 18.67 -16.84 34.30
N TYR A 82 18.17 -16.19 35.35
CA TYR A 82 18.43 -14.89 35.95
C TYR A 82 19.89 -14.48 36.22
N ALA A 83 20.13 -13.16 36.16
CA ALA A 83 20.88 -12.39 37.17
C ALA A 83 20.49 -10.88 37.13
N GLU A 84 20.20 -10.34 38.32
CA GLU A 84 20.03 -8.92 38.74
C GLU A 84 21.24 -8.03 38.32
N SER A 85 21.29 -6.70 38.24
CA SER A 85 20.64 -5.48 38.82
C SER A 85 21.32 -4.25 38.11
N PRO A 86 21.18 -2.93 38.47
CA PRO A 86 20.24 -2.24 39.36
C PRO A 86 19.52 -1.01 38.72
N LYS A 87 18.62 -0.45 39.52
CA LYS A 87 17.74 0.71 39.30
C LYS A 87 18.50 2.06 39.33
N SER A 88 18.05 3.01 38.53
CA SER A 88 18.07 4.44 38.87
C SER A 88 16.67 5.02 38.70
N LYS A 89 16.22 5.73 39.73
CA LYS A 89 14.96 6.48 39.81
C LYS A 89 15.18 7.83 39.14
N GLU A 90 14.31 8.25 38.22
CA GLU A 90 14.04 9.67 37.99
C GLU A 90 12.55 9.87 37.67
N ASP A 91 12.01 10.96 38.21
CA ASP A 91 10.60 11.22 38.44
C ASP A 91 9.81 11.59 37.17
N PHE A 92 8.60 11.05 37.02
CA PHE A 92 7.66 11.46 35.98
C PHE A 92 6.71 12.53 36.52
N SER A 93 6.76 13.70 35.91
CA SER A 93 5.84 14.81 36.09
C SER A 93 4.44 14.50 35.56
N HIS A 94 3.43 14.80 36.36
CA HIS A 94 2.02 14.79 35.99
C HIS A 94 1.73 15.88 34.94
N CYS A 95 1.16 15.53 33.79
CA CYS A 95 0.46 16.50 32.94
C CYS A 95 -1.04 16.51 33.27
N GLY A 96 -1.47 17.60 33.90
CA GLY A 96 -2.87 17.91 34.16
C GLY A 96 -3.55 18.49 32.93
N ALA A 97 -4.81 18.10 32.72
CA ALA A 97 -5.68 18.62 31.69
C ALA A 97 -6.15 20.05 32.01
N SER A 98 -6.09 20.95 31.02
CA SER A 98 -6.99 22.10 30.91
C SER A 98 -6.92 22.72 29.52
N GLY A 99 -8.07 22.72 28.84
CA GLY A 99 -8.27 23.41 27.57
C GLY A 99 -9.74 23.35 27.16
N ARG A 100 -10.55 24.27 27.68
CA ARG A 100 -11.94 24.47 27.27
C ARG A 100 -11.94 25.04 25.84
N SER A 101 -12.71 24.45 24.93
CA SER A 101 -13.23 25.18 23.78
C SER A 101 -14.68 24.80 23.51
N ARG A 102 -15.51 25.85 23.42
CA ARG A 102 -16.89 25.84 22.94
C ARG A 102 -16.86 25.81 21.42
N CYS A 103 -17.74 25.05 20.77
CA CYS A 103 -18.57 25.56 19.67
C CYS A 103 -19.73 24.61 19.34
N LEU A 104 -20.77 25.23 18.81
CA LEU A 104 -22.15 24.77 18.70
C LEU A 104 -22.39 23.77 17.56
N SER A 105 -23.37 22.91 17.82
CA SER A 105 -24.03 21.95 16.95
C SER A 105 -24.64 22.54 15.67
N GLN A 106 -24.52 21.80 14.57
CA GLN A 106 -25.62 21.67 13.60
C GLN A 106 -25.54 20.33 12.85
N ASP A 107 -26.64 19.59 12.96
CA ASP A 107 -26.83 18.22 12.48
C ASP A 107 -26.97 18.14 10.95
N SER A 108 -26.38 17.10 10.35
CA SER A 108 -27.02 16.40 9.22
C SER A 108 -26.58 14.93 9.19
N ASN A 109 -27.57 14.06 9.29
CA ASN A 109 -27.49 12.61 9.46
C ASN A 109 -27.13 11.89 8.14
N THR A 110 -26.13 11.01 8.18
CA THR A 110 -26.13 9.80 7.34
C THR A 110 -25.49 8.63 8.09
N SER A 111 -26.33 7.66 8.43
CA SER A 111 -26.03 6.50 9.27
C SER A 111 -25.26 5.40 8.54
N SER A 112 -24.15 4.93 9.12
CA SER A 112 -23.67 3.56 8.89
C SER A 112 -23.14 2.95 10.19
N GLY A 113 -23.92 2.01 10.74
CA GLY A 113 -23.66 1.34 12.00
C GLY A 113 -22.60 0.25 11.87
N SER A 114 -21.44 0.50 12.45
CA SER A 114 -20.71 -0.52 13.19
C SER A 114 -20.47 0.05 14.58
N SER A 115 -20.64 -0.75 15.63
CA SER A 115 -20.46 -0.33 17.02
C SER A 115 -19.01 0.12 17.26
N GLN A 116 -18.71 1.37 16.90
CA GLN A 116 -17.58 2.12 17.40
C GLN A 116 -18.00 2.55 18.81
N VAL A 117 -17.36 1.98 19.82
CA VAL A 117 -17.17 2.74 21.05
C VAL A 117 -16.60 4.07 20.60
N ASP A 118 -17.22 5.20 20.92
CA ASP A 118 -16.70 6.54 20.67
C ASP A 118 -15.27 6.57 21.19
N ARG A 119 -14.31 6.31 20.30
CA ARG A 119 -12.90 6.37 20.61
C ARG A 119 -12.55 7.80 20.31
N GLU A 120 -12.62 8.60 21.36
CA GLU A 120 -12.13 9.96 21.34
C GLU A 120 -10.67 9.91 20.88
N VAL A 121 -10.38 10.51 19.73
CA VAL A 121 -9.03 10.58 19.16
C VAL A 121 -8.41 11.86 19.70
N HIS A 122 -7.18 11.75 20.19
CA HIS A 122 -6.47 12.86 20.80
C HIS A 122 -5.07 12.97 20.22
N GLY A 123 -4.65 14.22 20.07
CA GLY A 123 -3.31 14.60 19.65
C GLY A 123 -3.30 15.26 18.28
N SER A 124 -2.16 15.87 17.95
CA SER A 124 -1.89 16.48 16.64
C SER A 124 -0.61 15.87 16.05
N LEU A 125 -0.51 15.87 14.72
CA LEU A 125 0.68 15.45 13.99
C LEU A 125 1.26 16.65 13.26
N ARG A 126 2.53 16.94 13.53
CA ARG A 126 3.31 17.98 12.86
C ARG A 126 4.27 17.35 11.85
N TYR A 127 4.22 17.85 10.63
CA TYR A 127 4.98 17.33 9.49
C TYR A 127 5.30 18.44 8.49
N SER A 128 6.29 18.21 7.65
CA SER A 128 6.58 19.09 6.52
C SER A 128 6.58 18.31 5.21
N LEU A 129 6.19 18.98 4.12
CA LEU A 129 6.22 18.40 2.79
C LEU A 129 6.62 19.42 1.73
N TYR A 130 7.30 18.95 0.70
CA TYR A 130 7.55 19.71 -0.52
C TYR A 130 7.72 18.78 -1.72
N TYR A 131 7.50 19.33 -2.91
CA TYR A 131 7.71 18.67 -4.18
C TYR A 131 8.94 19.25 -4.88
N ASP A 132 10.00 18.45 -4.98
CA ASP A 132 11.19 18.78 -5.77
C ASP A 132 10.88 18.55 -7.25
N GLN A 133 10.65 19.66 -7.97
CA GLN A 133 10.37 19.63 -9.41
C GLN A 133 11.54 19.09 -10.24
N GLN A 134 12.79 19.33 -9.83
CA GLN A 134 13.97 18.89 -10.59
C GLN A 134 14.12 17.37 -10.57
N GLN A 135 13.79 16.75 -9.43
CA GLN A 135 13.87 15.29 -9.26
C GLN A 135 12.53 14.58 -9.50
N SER A 136 11.45 15.36 -9.69
CA SER A 136 10.06 14.89 -9.69
C SER A 136 9.76 14.04 -8.45
N SER A 137 10.19 14.54 -7.28
CA SER A 137 10.19 13.78 -6.03
C SER A 137 9.35 14.49 -4.99
N LEU A 138 8.40 13.76 -4.39
CA LEU A 138 7.70 14.22 -3.19
C LEU A 138 8.55 13.88 -1.98
N VAL A 139 8.76 14.87 -1.12
CA VAL A 139 9.50 14.73 0.13
C VAL A 139 8.56 15.03 1.29
N VAL A 140 8.55 14.14 2.28
CA VAL A 140 7.72 14.23 3.47
C VAL A 140 8.59 14.02 4.70
N THR A 141 8.54 14.93 5.66
CA THR A 141 9.25 14.84 6.94
C THR A 141 8.25 14.75 8.07
N VAL A 142 8.31 13.67 8.85
CA VAL A 142 7.53 13.55 10.08
C VAL A 142 8.31 14.20 11.21
N LEU A 143 7.78 15.27 11.80
CA LEU A 143 8.48 16.03 12.82
C LEU A 143 8.15 15.49 14.21
N GLN A 144 6.88 15.58 14.60
CA GLN A 144 6.44 15.30 15.97
C GLN A 144 4.97 14.89 15.99
N VAL A 145 4.59 14.07 16.98
CA VAL A 145 3.19 13.95 17.40
C VAL A 145 3.07 14.57 18.79
N GLU A 146 1.97 15.25 19.06
CA GLU A 146 1.67 15.86 20.36
C GLU A 146 0.36 15.33 20.93
N GLY A 147 0.22 15.31 22.25
CA GLY A 147 -1.07 15.11 22.91
C GLY A 147 -1.64 13.68 22.86
N LEU A 148 -0.81 12.65 22.65
CA LEU A 148 -1.29 11.26 22.69
C LEU A 148 -1.76 10.88 24.10
N LEU A 149 -2.90 10.21 24.19
CA LEU A 149 -3.34 9.60 25.45
C LEU A 149 -2.57 8.31 25.72
N ALA A 150 -2.06 8.20 26.95
CA ALA A 150 -1.60 6.92 27.46
C ALA A 150 -2.81 5.99 27.60
N ASN A 151 -2.83 4.90 26.81
CA ASN A 151 -3.88 3.88 26.95
C ASN A 151 -3.76 3.23 28.33
N ARG A 152 -4.86 3.08 29.07
CA ARG A 152 -4.87 2.51 30.44
C ARG A 152 -4.25 1.10 30.54
N GLN A 153 -4.16 0.38 29.41
CA GLN A 153 -3.57 -0.96 29.33
C GLN A 153 -2.06 -0.98 29.08
N THR A 154 -1.50 0.06 28.44
CA THR A 154 -0.06 0.18 28.17
C THR A 154 0.52 1.25 29.07
N GLN A 155 1.27 0.85 30.11
CA GLN A 155 1.93 1.79 31.05
C GLN A 155 2.88 2.78 30.36
N SER A 156 3.20 2.58 29.07
CA SER A 156 4.01 3.49 28.26
C SER A 156 3.62 3.34 26.78
N PRO A 157 3.12 4.39 26.09
CA PRO A 157 2.83 4.30 24.67
C PRO A 157 4.13 4.13 23.86
N LYS A 158 4.06 3.39 22.77
CA LYS A 158 5.16 3.15 21.83
C LYS A 158 4.76 3.63 20.43
N PRO A 159 4.60 4.95 20.24
CA PRO A 159 4.10 5.49 18.99
C PRO A 159 5.07 5.30 17.81
N PHE A 160 4.49 5.10 16.65
CA PHE A 160 5.13 5.20 15.33
C PHE A 160 4.14 5.83 14.34
N VAL A 161 4.64 6.38 13.23
CA VAL A 161 3.82 6.91 12.15
C VAL A 161 4.01 6.04 10.91
N ARG A 162 2.92 5.54 10.34
CA ARG A 162 2.90 4.87 9.04
C ARG A 162 2.39 5.83 7.98
N LEU A 163 3.19 6.06 6.95
CA LEU A 163 2.86 6.95 5.85
C LEU A 163 2.48 6.11 4.64
N ARG A 164 1.38 6.44 3.98
CA ARG A 164 0.96 5.85 2.72
C ARG A 164 0.67 6.96 1.73
N LEU A 165 1.38 6.95 0.60
CA LEU A 165 1.02 7.80 -0.53
C LEU A 165 -0.02 7.07 -1.37
N MET A 166 -1.23 7.60 -1.37
CA MET A 166 -2.41 7.05 -2.00
C MET A 166 -2.72 7.81 -3.28
N ARG A 167 -3.21 7.10 -4.30
CA ARG A 167 -3.79 7.69 -5.52
C ARG A 167 -5.25 7.30 -5.65
N VAL A 168 -6.07 8.29 -5.99
CA VAL A 168 -7.42 8.09 -6.54
C VAL A 168 -7.31 7.46 -7.92
N VAL A 169 -7.96 6.32 -8.10
CA VAL A 169 -8.06 5.63 -9.38
C VAL A 169 -9.26 6.19 -10.14
N SER A 170 -9.02 6.71 -11.34
CA SER A 170 -10.07 7.23 -12.22
C SER A 170 -11.05 6.12 -12.64
N GLU A 171 -12.30 6.48 -12.99
CA GLU A 171 -13.32 5.53 -13.44
C GLU A 171 -12.89 4.68 -14.65
N GLU A 172 -12.03 5.20 -15.52
CA GLU A 172 -11.49 4.47 -16.67
C GLU A 172 -10.60 3.29 -16.29
N GLU A 173 -9.84 3.43 -15.20
CA GLU A 173 -8.96 2.38 -14.63
C GLU A 173 -9.66 1.60 -13.50
N GLY A 174 -10.81 2.10 -13.03
CA GLY A 174 -11.65 1.50 -12.00
C GLY A 174 -12.45 0.30 -12.49
N PHE A 175 -13.16 -0.35 -11.57
CA PHE A 175 -13.97 -1.53 -11.88
C PHE A 175 -15.34 -1.08 -12.41
N ARG A 176 -15.60 -1.27 -13.71
CA ARG A 176 -16.86 -0.85 -14.38
C ARG A 176 -18.10 -1.66 -13.98
N ASP A 177 -17.94 -2.77 -13.27
CA ASP A 177 -19.00 -3.77 -13.06
C ASP A 177 -19.64 -3.76 -11.65
N GLY A 178 -19.28 -2.81 -10.77
CA GLY A 178 -19.69 -2.81 -9.37
C GLY A 178 -20.69 -1.71 -9.01
N GLU A 179 -21.78 -2.05 -8.31
CA GLU A 179 -22.75 -1.11 -7.70
C GLU A 179 -22.17 -0.26 -6.53
N GLY A 180 -20.85 -0.10 -6.47
CA GLY A 180 -20.17 0.61 -5.38
C GLY A 180 -19.83 2.04 -5.76
N ASP A 181 -20.57 3.00 -5.21
CA ASP A 181 -20.35 4.46 -5.31
C ASP A 181 -19.09 4.95 -4.54
N GLY A 182 -18.06 4.10 -4.46
CA GLY A 182 -16.88 4.31 -3.62
C GLY A 182 -15.66 4.70 -4.44
N MET A 183 -15.02 5.82 -4.07
CA MET A 183 -13.73 6.21 -4.64
C MET A 183 -12.68 5.12 -4.38
N LEU A 184 -12.14 4.56 -5.46
CA LEU A 184 -11.14 3.49 -5.42
C LEU A 184 -9.74 4.08 -5.26
N TRP A 185 -8.97 3.54 -4.33
CA TRP A 185 -7.63 3.99 -3.98
C TRP A 185 -6.58 2.94 -4.32
N THR A 186 -5.38 3.38 -4.67
CA THR A 186 -4.20 2.53 -4.78
C THR A 186 -3.05 3.10 -3.98
N VAL A 187 -2.37 2.24 -3.22
CA VAL A 187 -1.21 2.62 -2.40
C VAL A 187 0.05 2.55 -3.26
N LEU A 188 0.66 3.70 -3.53
CA LEU A 188 1.87 3.82 -4.35
C LEU A 188 3.12 3.46 -3.55
N HIS A 189 3.25 4.09 -2.39
CA HIS A 189 4.38 3.93 -1.48
C HIS A 189 3.89 3.83 -0.04
N GLU A 190 4.60 3.05 0.76
CA GLU A 190 4.36 2.91 2.18
C GLU A 190 5.69 3.03 2.92
N TRP A 191 5.71 3.85 3.96
CA TRP A 191 6.84 4.04 4.86
C TRP A 191 6.39 3.93 6.31
N GLN A 192 7.35 3.74 7.20
CA GLN A 192 7.12 3.75 8.63
C GLN A 192 8.30 4.42 9.32
N THR A 193 8.00 5.28 10.29
CA THR A 193 9.04 5.82 11.17
C THR A 193 9.57 4.76 12.12
N ARG A 194 10.65 5.08 12.83
CA ARG A 194 11.02 4.34 14.03
C ARG A 194 9.90 4.39 15.07
N THR A 195 9.91 3.42 15.97
CA THR A 195 9.05 3.43 17.16
C THR A 195 9.76 4.17 18.30
N VAL A 196 9.10 5.16 18.88
CA VAL A 196 9.59 5.87 20.07
C VAL A 196 8.94 5.24 21.30
N LYS A 197 9.70 4.93 22.34
CA LYS A 197 9.17 4.26 23.55
C LYS A 197 8.89 5.27 24.66
N GLY A 198 7.74 5.14 25.30
CA GLY A 198 7.40 5.85 26.54
C GLY A 198 7.23 7.36 26.40
N SER A 199 6.77 7.82 25.23
CA SER A 199 6.47 9.24 25.02
C SER A 199 5.07 9.42 24.46
N CYS A 200 4.31 10.34 25.05
CA CYS A 200 3.05 10.84 24.50
C CYS A 200 3.28 11.95 23.46
N ASN A 201 4.51 12.47 23.35
CA ASN A 201 4.91 13.52 22.44
C ASN A 201 6.18 13.09 21.67
N PRO A 202 6.12 12.05 20.84
CA PRO A 202 7.31 11.50 20.18
C PRO A 202 7.88 12.46 19.12
N LEU A 203 9.21 12.65 19.16
CA LEU A 203 9.98 13.36 18.14
C LEU A 203 10.58 12.36 17.14
N PHE A 204 10.31 12.54 15.85
CA PHE A 204 10.80 11.68 14.78
C PHE A 204 11.91 12.37 13.98
N GLY A 205 11.62 13.48 13.32
CA GLY A 205 12.54 14.15 12.40
C GLY A 205 12.98 13.27 11.22
N GLU A 206 12.17 12.28 10.85
CA GLU A 206 12.48 11.35 9.77
C GLU A 206 11.92 11.84 8.43
N GLN A 207 12.76 11.80 7.40
CA GLN A 207 12.44 12.25 6.05
C GLN A 207 12.28 11.06 5.10
N PHE A 208 11.20 11.07 4.34
CA PHE A 208 10.86 10.07 3.33
C PHE A 208 10.71 10.76 1.98
N SER A 209 11.10 10.08 0.91
CA SER A 209 10.95 10.61 -0.45
C SER A 209 10.54 9.53 -1.44
N CYS A 210 9.69 9.88 -2.41
CA CYS A 210 9.41 9.04 -3.58
C CYS A 210 9.45 9.86 -4.86
N ILE A 211 9.88 9.19 -5.92
CA ILE A 211 9.81 9.72 -7.27
C ILE A 211 8.41 9.47 -7.83
N LEU A 212 7.73 10.53 -8.24
CA LEU A 212 6.41 10.45 -8.86
C LEU A 212 6.55 10.15 -10.35
N MET A 213 5.72 9.24 -10.85
CA MET A 213 5.61 8.95 -12.28
C MET A 213 4.69 9.96 -12.96
N GLU A 214 4.70 10.03 -14.30
CA GLU A 214 3.88 11.01 -15.05
C GLU A 214 2.37 10.86 -14.82
N LYS A 215 1.90 9.62 -14.61
CA LYS A 215 0.50 9.33 -14.25
C LYS A 215 0.13 9.76 -12.82
N ASP A 216 1.10 10.19 -12.01
CA ASP A 216 0.97 10.49 -10.59
C ASP A 216 0.69 11.99 -10.38
N LYS A 217 -0.32 12.54 -11.07
CA LYS A 217 -0.69 13.95 -10.93
C LYS A 217 -1.01 14.28 -9.47
N LEU A 218 -0.39 15.34 -8.93
CA LEU A 218 -0.54 15.75 -7.53
C LEU A 218 -2.01 15.89 -7.09
N HIS A 219 -2.90 16.33 -7.98
CA HIS A 219 -4.34 16.47 -7.70
C HIS A 219 -5.06 15.16 -7.37
N HIS A 220 -4.51 14.01 -7.78
CA HIS A 220 -5.10 12.70 -7.47
C HIS A 220 -4.40 12.01 -6.29
N LEU A 221 -3.39 12.66 -5.70
CA LEU A 221 -2.59 12.09 -4.63
C LEU A 221 -3.06 12.57 -3.25
N ASN A 222 -3.14 11.63 -2.33
CA ASN A 222 -3.42 11.88 -0.92
C ASN A 222 -2.35 11.21 -0.08
N LEU A 223 -1.76 11.97 0.85
CA LEU A 223 -0.86 11.42 1.84
C LEU A 223 -1.68 11.05 3.08
N ARG A 224 -1.69 9.76 3.42
CA ARG A 224 -2.32 9.24 4.64
C ARG A 224 -1.24 8.93 5.66
N MET A 225 -1.35 9.50 6.86
CA MET A 225 -0.41 9.28 7.96
C MET A 225 -1.17 8.71 9.16
N GLU A 226 -0.94 7.44 9.47
CA GLU A 226 -1.55 6.75 10.60
C GLU A 226 -0.58 6.75 11.79
N VAL A 227 -1.00 7.28 12.93
CA VAL A 227 -0.27 7.16 14.19
C VAL A 227 -0.73 5.88 14.89
N GLY A 228 0.20 4.98 15.17
CA GLY A 228 -0.08 3.70 15.82
C GLY A 228 0.74 3.48 17.08
N ASP A 229 0.19 2.72 18.03
CA ASP A 229 0.90 2.19 19.19
C ASP A 229 1.42 0.79 18.88
N PHE A 230 2.74 0.62 18.97
CA PHE A 230 3.41 -0.64 18.73
C PHE A 230 3.19 -1.62 19.89
N ASP A 231 2.70 -2.80 19.55
CA ASP A 231 2.57 -3.94 20.47
C ASP A 231 3.39 -5.12 19.92
N LYS A 232 4.22 -5.71 20.79
CA LYS A 232 5.06 -6.87 20.46
C LYS A 232 4.24 -8.15 20.30
N PHE A 233 3.18 -8.32 21.08
CA PHE A 233 2.46 -9.59 21.22
C PHE A 233 1.11 -9.59 20.53
N SER A 234 0.62 -8.42 20.13
CA SER A 234 -0.68 -8.26 19.49
C SER A 234 -0.61 -7.36 18.25
N ARG A 235 -1.77 -7.05 17.68
CA ARG A 235 -1.84 -6.12 16.55
C ARG A 235 -1.66 -4.70 17.08
N HIS A 236 -0.87 -3.90 16.37
CA HIS A 236 -0.72 -2.49 16.67
C HIS A 236 -2.08 -1.79 16.67
N ILE A 237 -2.25 -0.86 17.61
CA ILE A 237 -3.49 -0.10 17.77
C ILE A 237 -3.31 1.20 17.01
N VAL A 238 -4.19 1.50 16.06
CA VAL A 238 -4.20 2.83 15.43
C VAL A 238 -4.82 3.82 16.40
N LEU A 239 -4.07 4.86 16.73
CA LEU A 239 -4.47 5.93 17.66
C LEU A 239 -5.25 7.02 16.93
N GLY A 240 -4.86 7.34 15.70
CA GLY A 240 -5.54 8.31 14.84
C GLY A 240 -4.85 8.43 13.48
N GLU A 241 -5.43 9.21 12.58
CA GLU A 241 -4.84 9.47 11.27
C GLU A 241 -4.97 10.92 10.81
N VAL A 242 -4.08 11.33 9.92
CA VAL A 242 -4.12 12.59 9.17
C VAL A 242 -4.15 12.28 7.69
N ARG A 243 -4.98 13.02 6.93
CA ARG A 243 -5.16 12.85 5.48
C ARG A 243 -4.94 14.17 4.78
N VAL A 244 -3.96 14.20 3.89
CA VAL A 244 -3.50 15.42 3.24
C VAL A 244 -3.68 15.31 1.72
N PRO A 245 -4.70 15.97 1.14
CA PRO A 245 -4.87 16.04 -0.31
C PRO A 245 -3.80 16.95 -0.92
N LEU A 246 -2.83 16.36 -1.62
CA LEU A 246 -1.66 17.10 -2.12
C LEU A 246 -2.02 18.11 -3.21
N GLY A 247 -3.14 17.90 -3.90
CA GLY A 247 -3.64 18.78 -4.95
C GLY A 247 -4.06 20.18 -4.52
N GLN A 248 -4.30 20.38 -3.23
CA GLN A 248 -4.82 21.65 -2.68
C GLN A 248 -3.73 22.50 -2.03
N LEU A 249 -2.50 21.98 -1.94
CA LEU A 249 -1.39 22.60 -1.23
C LEU A 249 -0.37 23.21 -2.18
N ASN A 250 0.18 24.36 -1.80
CA ASN A 250 1.35 24.92 -2.46
C ASN A 250 2.62 24.34 -1.84
N ILE A 251 3.12 23.26 -2.45
CA ILE A 251 4.27 22.49 -1.94
C ILE A 251 5.53 22.71 -2.79
N SER A 252 5.64 23.85 -3.48
CA SER A 252 6.85 24.20 -4.24
C SER A 252 8.04 24.53 -3.34
N TYR A 253 7.79 24.84 -2.08
CA TYR A 253 8.75 25.01 -1.00
C TYR A 253 8.33 24.15 0.20
N PRO A 254 9.25 23.88 1.16
CA PRO A 254 8.92 23.21 2.42
C PRO A 254 7.74 23.87 3.11
N LEU A 255 6.60 23.19 3.11
CA LEU A 255 5.38 23.57 3.79
C LEU A 255 5.25 22.73 5.05
N GLU A 256 5.22 23.39 6.20
CA GLU A 256 5.03 22.74 7.49
C GLU A 256 3.58 22.90 7.95
N LEU A 257 2.97 21.81 8.40
CA LEU A 257 1.59 21.73 8.83
C LEU A 257 1.50 21.01 10.18
N GLU A 258 0.48 21.36 10.93
CA GLU A 258 0.07 20.68 12.15
C GLU A 258 -1.44 20.44 12.06
N GLU A 259 -1.84 19.17 12.12
CA GLU A 259 -3.24 18.77 11.99
C GLU A 259 -3.64 17.83 13.14
N ASP A 260 -4.85 18.01 13.65
CA ASP A 260 -5.42 17.16 14.69
C ASP A 260 -5.68 15.75 14.15
N LEU A 261 -5.34 14.74 14.96
CA LEU A 261 -5.60 13.35 14.64
C LEU A 261 -7.10 13.08 14.54
N GLN A 262 -7.50 12.44 13.44
CA GLN A 262 -8.88 12.06 13.17
C GLN A 262 -9.09 10.56 13.36
N LEU A 263 -10.37 10.18 13.47
CA LEU A 263 -10.79 8.77 13.48
C LEU A 263 -10.32 8.05 12.21
N PRO A 264 -9.66 6.88 12.34
CA PRO A 264 -9.20 6.12 11.18
C PRO A 264 -10.34 5.70 10.26
N GLN A 265 -10.29 6.13 9.00
CA GLN A 265 -11.24 5.75 7.97
C GLN A 265 -10.70 4.57 7.13
N LYS A 266 -11.61 3.83 6.51
CA LYS A 266 -11.27 2.70 5.65
C LYS A 266 -11.41 3.08 4.19
N ASP A 267 -10.37 2.83 3.41
CA ASP A 267 -10.36 3.16 1.98
C ASP A 267 -10.65 1.92 1.14
N LEU A 268 -11.50 2.05 0.12
CA LEU A 268 -11.69 0.99 -0.87
C LEU A 268 -10.44 0.89 -1.75
N VAL A 269 -9.77 -0.27 -1.74
CA VAL A 269 -8.49 -0.51 -2.44
C VAL A 269 -8.54 -1.65 -3.46
N GLY A 270 -9.69 -2.31 -3.56
CA GLY A 270 -9.90 -3.44 -4.46
C GLY A 270 -11.23 -4.12 -4.22
N GLU A 271 -11.42 -5.27 -4.86
CA GLU A 271 -12.57 -6.14 -4.64
C GLU A 271 -12.13 -7.61 -4.53
N VAL A 272 -12.92 -8.40 -3.82
CA VAL A 272 -12.72 -9.85 -3.67
C VAL A 272 -13.99 -10.58 -4.01
N LEU A 273 -13.89 -11.58 -4.89
CA LEU A 273 -14.95 -12.56 -5.14
C LEU A 273 -14.79 -13.71 -4.15
N LEU A 274 -15.67 -13.72 -3.16
CA LEU A 274 -15.70 -14.72 -2.09
C LEU A 274 -16.86 -15.69 -2.34
N SER A 275 -16.60 -16.98 -2.18
CA SER A 275 -17.61 -18.05 -2.19
C SER A 275 -17.79 -18.59 -0.78
N LEU A 276 -19.03 -18.70 -0.32
CA LEU A 276 -19.38 -19.23 0.99
C LEU A 276 -20.33 -20.41 0.86
N LYS A 277 -20.04 -21.50 1.56
CA LYS A 277 -20.91 -22.68 1.62
C LYS A 277 -20.94 -23.24 3.05
N CYS A 278 -22.14 -23.29 3.62
CA CYS A 278 -22.36 -23.88 4.94
C CYS A 278 -22.84 -25.33 4.80
N LEU A 279 -22.23 -26.23 5.57
CA LEU A 279 -22.58 -27.64 5.69
C LEU A 279 -22.92 -27.97 7.17
N PRO A 280 -24.17 -27.75 7.61
CA PRO A 280 -24.53 -27.91 9.02
C PRO A 280 -24.36 -29.34 9.54
N THR A 281 -24.71 -30.35 8.73
CA THR A 281 -24.66 -31.76 9.14
C THR A 281 -23.25 -32.23 9.48
N SER A 282 -22.24 -31.78 8.74
CA SER A 282 -20.82 -32.08 9.02
C SER A 282 -20.13 -31.02 9.86
N GLN A 283 -20.88 -29.98 10.26
CA GLN A 283 -20.41 -28.81 10.98
C GLN A 283 -19.24 -28.10 10.28
N ARG A 284 -19.31 -27.91 8.96
CA ARG A 284 -18.24 -27.28 8.17
C ARG A 284 -18.70 -25.99 7.51
N LEU A 285 -17.76 -25.05 7.42
CA LEU A 285 -17.88 -23.84 6.61
C LEU A 285 -16.77 -23.85 5.57
N GLU A 286 -17.16 -23.84 4.30
CA GLU A 286 -16.24 -23.71 3.17
C GLU A 286 -16.18 -22.24 2.75
N VAL A 287 -14.97 -21.68 2.74
CA VAL A 287 -14.69 -20.30 2.31
C VAL A 287 -13.78 -20.35 1.11
N GLY A 288 -14.34 -20.08 -0.07
CA GLY A 288 -13.63 -20.01 -1.35
C GLY A 288 -13.15 -18.61 -1.68
N LEU A 289 -11.83 -18.42 -1.82
CA LEU A 289 -11.27 -17.22 -2.44
C LEU A 289 -11.15 -17.48 -3.94
N LEU A 290 -12.03 -16.88 -4.73
CA LEU A 290 -12.06 -17.13 -6.18
C LEU A 290 -11.17 -16.15 -6.92
N LYS A 291 -11.42 -14.85 -6.77
CA LYS A 291 -10.73 -13.78 -7.51
C LYS A 291 -10.49 -12.57 -6.63
N VAL A 292 -9.42 -11.85 -6.89
CA VAL A 292 -9.09 -10.58 -6.24
C VAL A 292 -8.77 -9.56 -7.33
N ARG A 293 -9.46 -8.42 -7.28
CA ARG A 293 -9.29 -7.28 -8.17
C ARG A 293 -8.57 -6.17 -7.42
N THR A 294 -7.42 -5.72 -7.91
CA THR A 294 -6.67 -4.60 -7.33
C THR A 294 -6.03 -3.77 -8.42
N VAL A 295 -5.84 -2.48 -8.17
CA VAL A 295 -5.15 -1.60 -9.12
C VAL A 295 -3.64 -1.71 -8.91
N LEU A 296 -2.91 -1.92 -10.00
CA LEU A 296 -1.46 -2.03 -9.97
C LEU A 296 -0.83 -0.64 -10.04
N ALA A 297 -0.38 -0.13 -8.88
CA ALA A 297 0.41 1.09 -8.82
C ALA A 297 1.69 0.98 -9.67
N GLN A 298 2.41 -0.14 -9.52
CA GLN A 298 3.65 -0.43 -10.22
C GLN A 298 3.72 -1.92 -10.56
N VAL A 299 4.15 -2.25 -11.79
CA VAL A 299 4.39 -3.64 -12.20
C VAL A 299 5.65 -4.14 -11.50
N CYS A 300 5.46 -4.99 -10.49
CA CYS A 300 6.53 -5.71 -9.83
C CYS A 300 6.52 -7.15 -10.32
N PRO A 301 7.49 -7.59 -11.17
CA PRO A 301 7.46 -8.92 -11.79
C PRO A 301 7.52 -10.08 -10.79
N ASN A 302 8.03 -9.84 -9.58
CA ASN A 302 8.13 -10.84 -8.51
C ASN A 302 7.06 -10.67 -7.42
N ALA A 303 6.04 -9.84 -7.62
CA ALA A 303 4.97 -9.69 -6.65
C ALA A 303 3.99 -10.87 -6.73
N ALA A 304 3.67 -11.46 -5.59
CA ALA A 304 2.65 -12.48 -5.44
C ALA A 304 1.67 -12.09 -4.33
N LEU A 305 0.40 -12.43 -4.52
CA LEU A 305 -0.65 -12.26 -3.53
C LEU A 305 -0.95 -13.58 -2.85
N TYR A 306 -1.22 -13.53 -1.55
CA TYR A 306 -1.84 -14.63 -0.82
C TYR A 306 -2.81 -14.06 0.22
N ALA A 307 -3.84 -14.82 0.57
CA ALA A 307 -4.79 -14.41 1.59
C ALA A 307 -4.64 -15.22 2.87
N LYS A 308 -4.93 -14.57 4.00
CA LYS A 308 -5.12 -15.19 5.30
C LYS A 308 -6.59 -15.05 5.68
N ILE A 309 -7.27 -16.18 5.85
CA ILE A 309 -8.69 -16.22 6.23
C ILE A 309 -8.78 -16.65 7.69
N ASN A 310 -9.39 -15.80 8.52
CA ASN A 310 -9.68 -16.08 9.91
C ASN A 310 -11.19 -16.24 10.06
N VAL A 311 -11.63 -17.33 10.67
CA VAL A 311 -13.04 -17.53 11.00
C VAL A 311 -13.16 -17.52 12.52
N GLN A 312 -14.10 -16.73 13.02
CA GLN A 312 -14.48 -16.71 14.41
C GLN A 312 -15.98 -16.91 14.47
N CYS A 313 -16.44 -17.99 15.09
CA CYS A 313 -17.85 -18.19 15.35
C CYS A 313 -18.10 -18.31 16.85
N ASN A 314 -19.21 -17.75 17.32
CA ASN A 314 -19.57 -17.59 18.73
C ASN A 314 -18.42 -16.94 19.53
N GLN A 315 -17.80 -17.68 20.45
CA GLN A 315 -16.63 -17.24 21.21
C GLN A 315 -15.33 -17.93 20.76
N SER A 316 -15.42 -18.81 19.77
CA SER A 316 -14.35 -19.68 19.32
C SER A 316 -13.66 -19.11 18.08
N LYS A 317 -12.43 -18.63 18.28
CA LYS A 317 -11.56 -18.19 17.18
C LYS A 317 -10.87 -19.41 16.59
N LEU A 318 -11.20 -19.74 15.34
CA LEU A 318 -10.60 -20.87 14.65
C LEU A 318 -9.20 -20.52 14.18
N ARG A 319 -8.37 -21.56 14.01
CA ARG A 319 -7.05 -21.42 13.40
C ARG A 319 -7.22 -20.81 12.01
N TYR A 320 -6.47 -19.74 11.74
CA TYR A 320 -6.47 -19.14 10.43
C TYR A 320 -5.92 -20.12 9.38
N GLN A 321 -6.41 -20.01 8.16
CA GLN A 321 -5.88 -20.73 7.01
C GLN A 321 -5.34 -19.72 5.99
N LYS A 322 -4.39 -20.15 5.16
CA LYS A 322 -3.78 -19.33 4.12
C LYS A 322 -3.97 -19.99 2.78
N THR A 323 -4.16 -19.19 1.75
CA THR A 323 -4.11 -19.65 0.36
C THR A 323 -2.67 -19.86 -0.08
N SER A 324 -2.49 -20.50 -1.22
CA SER A 324 -1.24 -20.44 -1.97
C SER A 324 -0.95 -19.00 -2.40
N ALA A 325 0.32 -18.74 -2.72
CA ALA A 325 0.75 -17.46 -3.27
C ALA A 325 0.64 -17.51 -4.80
N VAL A 326 -0.10 -16.56 -5.38
CA VAL A 326 -0.34 -16.46 -6.82
C VAL A 326 0.27 -15.16 -7.34
N SER A 327 0.91 -15.21 -8.51
CA SER A 327 1.50 -14.02 -9.14
C SER A 327 0.48 -12.88 -9.24
N ARG A 328 0.90 -11.68 -8.82
CA ARG A 328 0.02 -10.51 -8.74
C ARG A 328 -0.34 -10.03 -10.13
N SER A 329 -1.63 -9.89 -10.37
CA SER A 329 -2.22 -9.27 -11.56
C SER A 329 -3.35 -8.32 -11.14
N THR A 330 -3.79 -7.44 -12.04
CA THR A 330 -4.96 -6.56 -11.83
C THR A 330 -6.19 -7.38 -11.44
N LEU A 331 -6.37 -8.55 -12.05
CA LEU A 331 -7.31 -9.58 -11.65
C LEU A 331 -6.54 -10.87 -11.34
N THR A 332 -6.31 -11.13 -10.06
CA THR A 332 -5.61 -12.34 -9.60
C THR A 332 -6.64 -13.45 -9.31
N VAL A 333 -6.46 -14.62 -9.91
CA VAL A 333 -7.36 -15.78 -9.74
C VAL A 333 -6.73 -16.77 -8.77
N PHE A 334 -7.45 -17.10 -7.70
CA PHE A 334 -7.02 -18.07 -6.69
C PHE A 334 -7.75 -19.40 -6.85
N ASN A 335 -9.09 -19.38 -6.97
CA ASN A 335 -9.94 -20.57 -6.99
C ASN A 335 -9.63 -21.59 -5.86
N GLU A 336 -9.28 -21.09 -4.68
CA GLU A 336 -8.93 -21.92 -3.52
C GLU A 336 -10.05 -21.95 -2.50
N VAL A 337 -10.44 -23.13 -2.04
CA VAL A 337 -11.47 -23.33 -1.01
C VAL A 337 -10.82 -23.81 0.28
N LEU A 338 -10.99 -23.03 1.35
CA LEU A 338 -10.51 -23.35 2.68
C LEU A 338 -11.68 -23.85 3.55
N VAL A 339 -11.50 -24.98 4.20
CA VAL A 339 -12.57 -25.66 4.96
C VAL A 339 -12.33 -25.48 6.46
N PHE A 340 -13.29 -24.91 7.17
CA PHE A 340 -13.25 -24.68 8.61
C PHE A 340 -14.26 -25.58 9.32
N SER A 341 -13.79 -26.37 10.28
CA SER A 341 -14.66 -27.12 11.18
C SER A 341 -15.18 -26.18 12.26
N LEU A 342 -16.51 -26.06 12.34
CA LEU A 342 -17.19 -25.21 13.31
C LEU A 342 -17.42 -26.02 14.60
N PRO A 343 -17.19 -25.42 15.78
CA PRO A 343 -17.26 -26.14 17.05
C PRO A 343 -18.70 -26.36 17.54
N GLU A 344 -19.63 -25.50 17.13
CA GLU A 344 -21.03 -25.53 17.57
C GLU A 344 -21.97 -25.11 16.44
N PHE A 345 -23.16 -25.72 16.42
CA PHE A 345 -24.30 -25.33 15.59
C PHE A 345 -25.57 -25.25 16.47
N PRO A 346 -26.49 -24.29 16.24
CA PRO A 346 -26.46 -23.28 15.18
C PRO A 346 -25.42 -22.18 15.41
N VAL A 347 -24.99 -21.55 14.33
CA VAL A 347 -24.03 -20.44 14.37
C VAL A 347 -24.77 -19.14 14.69
N GLU A 348 -24.74 -18.70 15.96
CA GLU A 348 -25.42 -17.47 16.38
C GLU A 348 -24.69 -16.21 15.92
N ARG A 349 -23.36 -16.24 16.02
CA ARG A 349 -22.46 -15.16 15.63
C ARG A 349 -21.34 -15.77 14.81
N CYS A 350 -21.03 -15.22 13.66
CA CYS A 350 -19.80 -15.59 12.98
C CYS A 350 -19.25 -14.47 12.13
N LYS A 351 -17.93 -14.40 12.10
CA LYS A 351 -17.15 -13.38 11.42
C LYS A 351 -16.01 -14.04 10.68
N ILE A 352 -15.98 -13.80 9.38
CA ILE A 352 -14.94 -14.21 8.45
C ILE A 352 -14.13 -12.96 8.12
N LEU A 353 -12.85 -12.97 8.48
CA LEU A 353 -11.89 -11.91 8.15
C LEU A 353 -10.90 -12.42 7.11
N VAL A 354 -10.98 -11.88 5.91
CA VAL A 354 -10.05 -12.12 4.80
C VAL A 354 -9.03 -10.99 4.75
N LEU A 355 -7.75 -11.32 4.83
CA LEU A 355 -6.63 -10.39 4.73
C LEU A 355 -5.80 -10.74 3.51
N VAL A 356 -5.72 -9.84 2.52
CA VAL A 356 -4.93 -10.06 1.31
C VAL A 356 -3.57 -9.41 1.47
N TYR A 357 -2.51 -10.20 1.37
CA TYR A 357 -1.13 -9.74 1.49
C TYR A 357 -0.40 -9.84 0.17
N GLU A 358 0.47 -8.87 -0.08
CA GLU A 358 1.51 -8.94 -1.10
C GLU A 358 2.81 -9.41 -0.46
N THR A 359 3.50 -10.30 -1.16
CA THR A 359 4.84 -10.81 -0.85
C THR A 359 5.68 -10.81 -2.11
N ARG A 360 7.00 -10.77 -1.99
CA ARG A 360 7.90 -10.94 -3.14
C ARG A 360 8.38 -12.38 -3.22
N THR A 361 8.35 -12.96 -4.42
CA THR A 361 8.97 -14.25 -4.72
C THR A 361 10.50 -14.08 -4.69
N GLY A 362 11.19 -14.85 -3.83
CA GLY A 362 12.66 -14.83 -3.77
C GLY A 362 13.33 -14.19 -2.54
N GLY A 363 12.77 -14.29 -1.34
CA GLY A 363 13.48 -13.94 -0.10
C GLY A 363 12.56 -13.70 1.11
N LYS A 364 13.15 -13.42 2.29
CA LYS A 364 12.44 -12.94 3.49
C LYS A 364 11.94 -11.50 3.28
N SER A 365 11.09 -11.29 2.28
CA SER A 365 10.51 -9.97 2.00
C SER A 365 9.44 -9.62 3.04
N ALA A 366 9.41 -8.36 3.44
CA ALA A 366 8.35 -7.84 4.30
C ALA A 366 6.99 -8.01 3.58
N LYS A 367 6.02 -8.53 4.32
CA LYS A 367 4.65 -8.74 3.82
C LYS A 367 3.89 -7.43 3.95
N ARG A 368 3.27 -7.01 2.86
CA ARG A 368 2.45 -5.80 2.84
C ARG A 368 0.98 -6.18 2.82
N LEU A 369 0.17 -5.58 3.69
CA LEU A 369 -1.28 -5.75 3.62
C LEU A 369 -1.80 -4.92 2.44
N ILE A 370 -2.43 -5.57 1.47
CA ILE A 370 -3.09 -4.87 0.36
C ILE A 370 -4.47 -4.38 0.80
N GLY A 371 -5.19 -5.19 1.57
CA GLY A 371 -6.44 -4.80 2.20
C GLY A 371 -7.12 -5.99 2.88
N GLN A 372 -8.29 -5.73 3.44
CA GLN A 372 -9.06 -6.67 4.23
C GLN A 372 -10.56 -6.58 3.97
N LEU A 373 -11.24 -7.69 4.19
CA LEU A 373 -12.69 -7.83 4.11
C LEU A 373 -13.18 -8.56 5.35
N SER A 374 -14.30 -8.10 5.91
CA SER A 374 -15.02 -8.79 6.98
C SER A 374 -16.44 -9.10 6.53
N VAL A 375 -16.81 -10.38 6.53
CA VAL A 375 -18.18 -10.87 6.23
C VAL A 375 -18.68 -11.63 7.44
N GLY A 376 -19.95 -11.47 7.81
CA GLY A 376 -20.48 -12.24 8.93
C GLY A 376 -21.85 -11.79 9.41
N LYS A 377 -22.28 -12.46 10.49
CA LYS A 377 -23.46 -12.12 11.27
C LYS A 377 -23.04 -11.72 12.67
N GLU A 378 -23.37 -10.47 13.02
CA GLU A 378 -23.28 -9.94 14.38
C GLU A 378 -24.70 -9.58 14.87
N LYS A 379 -24.89 -9.31 16.16
CA LYS A 379 -26.23 -9.02 16.71
C LYS A 379 -26.84 -7.72 16.15
N SER A 380 -26.00 -6.77 15.78
CA SER A 380 -26.38 -5.43 15.34
C SER A 380 -26.33 -5.24 13.82
N PHE A 381 -25.74 -6.19 13.08
CA PHE A 381 -25.50 -6.06 11.65
C PHE A 381 -25.34 -7.45 11.02
N GLU A 382 -26.01 -7.69 9.89
CA GLU A 382 -25.91 -8.93 9.12
C GLU A 382 -25.53 -8.63 7.67
N ASP A 383 -24.48 -9.30 7.17
CA ASP A 383 -24.02 -9.14 5.78
C ASP A 383 -24.96 -9.87 4.81
N LYS A 384 -25.36 -9.20 3.73
CA LYS A 384 -26.23 -9.78 2.68
C LYS A 384 -25.68 -11.11 2.13
N HIS A 385 -24.36 -11.24 1.98
CA HIS A 385 -23.73 -12.48 1.52
C HIS A 385 -23.88 -13.62 2.53
N TRP A 386 -23.74 -13.31 3.83
CA TRP A 386 -23.96 -14.27 4.90
C TRP A 386 -25.41 -14.74 4.91
N THR A 387 -26.37 -13.81 4.78
CA THR A 387 -27.80 -14.15 4.69
C THR A 387 -28.08 -15.04 3.48
N SER A 388 -27.57 -14.70 2.30
CA SER A 388 -27.73 -15.55 1.10
C SER A 388 -27.15 -16.95 1.27
N MET A 389 -25.98 -17.09 1.92
CA MET A 389 -25.41 -18.41 2.24
C MET A 389 -26.32 -19.22 3.18
N MET A 390 -26.91 -18.56 4.19
CA MET A 390 -27.81 -19.23 5.14
C MET A 390 -29.16 -19.61 4.51
N LEU A 391 -29.61 -18.90 3.48
CA LEU A 391 -30.80 -19.26 2.70
C LEU A 391 -30.54 -20.42 1.72
N SER A 392 -29.31 -20.51 1.20
CA SER A 392 -28.90 -21.52 0.21
C SER A 392 -27.95 -22.55 0.82
N VAL A 393 -28.34 -23.18 1.93
CA VAL A 393 -27.51 -24.15 2.65
C VAL A 393 -27.05 -25.29 1.73
N ARG A 394 -25.80 -25.75 1.89
CA ARG A 394 -25.12 -26.77 1.06
C ARG A 394 -24.77 -26.34 -0.36
N GLN A 395 -25.25 -25.19 -0.82
CA GLN A 395 -24.86 -24.62 -2.11
C GLN A 395 -23.81 -23.51 -1.91
N PRO A 396 -22.80 -23.41 -2.79
CA PRO A 396 -21.88 -22.29 -2.76
C PRO A 396 -22.56 -21.03 -3.28
N VAL A 397 -22.51 -19.96 -2.49
CA VAL A 397 -22.93 -18.62 -2.89
C VAL A 397 -21.68 -17.78 -3.10
N ALA A 398 -21.51 -17.19 -4.28
CA ALA A 398 -20.39 -16.32 -4.59
C ALA A 398 -20.83 -14.87 -4.71
N LYS A 399 -20.09 -13.94 -4.10
CA LYS A 399 -20.38 -12.52 -4.16
C LYS A 399 -19.10 -11.68 -4.15
N TRP A 400 -19.12 -10.57 -4.89
CA TRP A 400 -18.08 -9.53 -4.81
C TRP A 400 -18.23 -8.71 -3.54
N HIS A 401 -17.09 -8.34 -2.98
CA HIS A 401 -16.97 -7.53 -1.77
C HIS A 401 -15.85 -6.51 -1.93
N GLY A 402 -16.05 -5.30 -1.41
CA GLY A 402 -14.98 -4.30 -1.35
C GLY A 402 -13.86 -4.74 -0.42
N LEU A 403 -12.62 -4.62 -0.90
CA LEU A 403 -11.42 -4.79 -0.10
C LEU A 403 -11.04 -3.42 0.48
N LEU A 404 -10.97 -3.33 1.81
CA LEU A 404 -10.77 -2.08 2.53
C LEU A 404 -9.37 -2.03 3.18
N LEU A 405 -8.72 -0.88 3.23
CA LEU A 405 -7.45 -0.68 3.93
C LEU A 405 -7.58 0.24 5.14
#